data_AF-A0A5T2CL16-F1
#
_entry.id   AF-A0A5T2CL16-F1
#
_cell.length_a   1.000
_cell.length_b   1.000
_cell.length_c   1.000
_cell.angle_alpha   90.00
_cell.angle_beta   90.00
_cell.angle_gamma   90.00
#
_symmetry.space_group_name_H-M   'P 1'
#
loop_
_entity.id
_entity.type
_entity.pdbx_description
1 polymer ?
#
loop_
_entity_poly.entity_id
_entity_poly.type
_entity_poly.pdbx_seq_one_letter_code
_entity_poly.pdbx_strand_id
1 'polypeptide(L)'
;MINDYAFTLASFNGVIPKGFKTDGASIPRIFWSFYPPFKSEYFSACVIHDYLCEKANSRKDYKLADLALKEAMLLLGCSKFKCFVFYHACNAFHFVKCIFKSI
;
A
#
# COMPACT_ATOMS: atom_id res chain seq x y z
N MET A 1 -11.05 -17.62 -14.51
CA MET A 1 -9.72 -17.61 -13.85
C MET A 1 -9.42 -16.17 -13.48
N ILE A 2 -8.96 -15.91 -12.26
CA ILE A 2 -8.55 -14.55 -11.88
C ILE A 2 -7.29 -14.22 -12.68
N ASN A 3 -7.34 -13.19 -13.50
CA ASN A 3 -6.25 -12.75 -14.38
C ASN A 3 -5.27 -11.87 -13.61
N ASP A 4 -4.08 -11.64 -14.18
CA ASP A 4 -3.11 -10.68 -13.63
C ASP A 4 -3.78 -9.31 -13.40
N TYR A 5 -3.43 -8.66 -12.30
CA TYR A 5 -4.01 -7.36 -11.95
C TYR A 5 -3.07 -6.25 -12.44
N ALA A 6 -3.41 -5.68 -13.59
CA ALA A 6 -2.75 -4.50 -14.13
C ALA A 6 -3.32 -3.23 -13.50
N PHE A 7 -2.44 -2.29 -13.14
CA PHE A 7 -2.82 -1.01 -12.55
C PHE A 7 -1.96 0.13 -13.13
N THR A 8 -2.60 1.29 -13.28
CA THR A 8 -2.00 2.51 -13.82
C THR A 8 -2.22 3.63 -12.82
N LEU A 9 -1.14 4.19 -12.28
CA LEU A 9 -1.18 5.31 -11.34
C LEU A 9 -0.36 6.46 -11.90
N ALA A 10 -0.50 7.65 -11.31
CA ALA A 10 0.22 8.83 -11.79
C ALA A 10 1.74 8.66 -11.60
N SER A 11 2.16 7.98 -10.52
CA SER A 11 3.56 7.78 -10.18
C SER A 11 4.11 6.43 -10.61
N PHE A 12 3.28 5.41 -10.80
CA PHE A 12 3.74 4.04 -11.06
C PHE A 12 2.70 3.17 -11.77
N ASN A 13 3.14 2.40 -12.77
CA ASN A 13 2.30 1.43 -13.47
C ASN A 13 2.91 0.04 -13.28
N GLY A 14 2.06 -0.97 -13.11
CA GLY A 14 2.56 -2.30 -12.84
C GLY A 14 1.52 -3.39 -13.09
N VAL A 15 2.01 -4.62 -13.05
CA VAL A 15 1.19 -5.82 -13.11
C VAL A 15 1.52 -6.68 -11.89
N ILE A 16 0.48 -7.04 -11.15
CA ILE A 16 0.55 -7.99 -10.04
C ILE A 16 0.22 -9.37 -10.62
N PRO A 17 1.16 -10.33 -10.58
CA PRO A 17 0.92 -11.65 -11.14
C PRO A 17 -0.15 -12.38 -10.33
N LYS A 18 -0.96 -13.16 -11.04
CA LYS A 18 -1.91 -14.07 -10.40
C LYS A 18 -1.19 -14.98 -9.39
N GLY A 19 -1.74 -15.07 -8.18
CA GLY A 19 -1.18 -15.89 -7.11
C GLY A 19 -0.32 -15.13 -6.10
N PHE A 20 -0.11 -13.81 -6.31
CA PHE A 20 0.43 -12.94 -5.26
C PHE A 20 -0.40 -13.05 -3.97
N LYS A 21 0.28 -13.25 -2.84
CA LYS A 21 -0.34 -13.34 -1.52
C LYS A 21 -0.24 -11.98 -0.83
N THR A 22 -1.38 -11.33 -0.67
CA THR A 22 -1.54 -10.08 0.10
C THR A 22 -1.97 -10.44 1.53
N ASP A 23 -1.51 -9.66 2.51
CA ASP A 23 -2.01 -9.75 3.89
C ASP A 23 -3.20 -8.81 4.13
N GLY A 24 -3.62 -8.09 3.09
CA GLY A 24 -4.78 -7.20 3.08
C GLY A 24 -4.48 -5.81 3.62
N ALA A 25 -3.28 -5.57 4.15
CA ALA A 25 -2.72 -4.26 4.44
C ALA A 25 -1.43 -4.44 5.25
N SER A 26 -0.28 -4.06 4.66
CA SER A 26 0.97 -3.79 5.38
C SER A 26 0.89 -2.50 6.25
N ILE A 27 -0.28 -2.25 6.85
CA ILE A 27 -0.57 -1.10 7.72
C ILE A 27 -0.43 -1.58 9.18
N PRO A 28 0.18 -0.78 10.08
CA PRO A 28 0.32 -1.17 11.48
C PRO A 28 -1.03 -1.53 12.10
N ARG A 29 -1.09 -2.67 12.83
CA ARG A 29 -2.33 -3.21 13.42
C ARG A 29 -3.09 -2.21 14.30
N ILE A 30 -2.40 -1.22 14.87
CA ILE A 30 -3.03 -0.14 15.64
C ILE A 30 -4.04 0.68 14.83
N PHE A 31 -3.88 0.74 13.50
CA PHE A 31 -4.81 1.43 12.60
C PHE A 31 -5.99 0.54 12.17
N TRP A 32 -5.96 -0.77 12.40
CA TRP A 32 -7.02 -1.69 11.99
C TRP A 32 -8.35 -1.44 12.71
N SER A 33 -8.30 -0.94 13.95
CA SER A 33 -9.51 -0.54 14.69
C SER A 33 -10.24 0.65 14.05
N PHE A 34 -9.52 1.53 13.35
CA PHE A 34 -10.11 2.67 12.64
C PHE A 34 -10.38 2.35 11.16
N TYR A 35 -9.56 1.47 10.59
CA TYR A 35 -9.55 1.15 9.17
C TYR A 35 -9.33 -0.34 8.95
N PRO A 36 -10.42 -1.13 8.87
CA PRO A 36 -10.32 -2.58 8.71
C PRO A 36 -9.64 -2.93 7.38
N PRO A 37 -8.64 -3.84 7.38
CA PRO A 37 -7.83 -4.17 6.20
C PRO A 37 -8.66 -4.75 5.03
N PHE A 38 -9.83 -5.32 5.30
CA PHE A 38 -10.67 -5.98 4.29
C PHE A 38 -11.85 -5.14 3.79
N LYS A 39 -11.81 -3.81 3.94
CA LYS A 39 -12.82 -2.98 3.28
C LYS A 39 -12.63 -3.04 1.77
N SER A 40 -13.66 -3.52 1.07
CA SER A 40 -13.70 -3.60 -0.40
C SER A 40 -13.37 -2.27 -1.10
N GLU A 41 -13.64 -1.14 -0.43
CA GLU A 41 -13.38 0.22 -0.92
C GLU A 41 -11.92 0.47 -1.32
N TYR A 42 -10.94 -0.09 -0.60
CA TYR A 42 -9.52 0.17 -0.85
C TYR A 42 -8.65 -1.09 -0.86
N PHE A 43 -9.28 -2.28 -0.82
CA PHE A 43 -8.55 -3.54 -0.81
C PHE A 43 -7.60 -3.69 -2.00
N SER A 44 -8.01 -3.32 -3.22
CA SER A 44 -7.14 -3.36 -4.41
C SER A 44 -5.93 -2.42 -4.28
N ALA A 45 -6.08 -1.27 -3.61
CA ALA A 45 -4.97 -0.37 -3.31
C ALA A 45 -4.01 -1.01 -2.28
N CYS A 46 -4.52 -1.73 -1.29
CA CYS A 46 -3.70 -2.51 -0.35
C CYS A 46 -2.93 -3.63 -1.06
N VAL A 47 -3.52 -4.32 -2.05
CA VAL A 47 -2.80 -5.34 -2.83
C VAL A 47 -1.63 -4.73 -3.61
N ILE A 48 -1.82 -3.56 -4.23
CA ILE A 48 -0.74 -2.82 -4.91
C ILE A 48 0.37 -2.47 -3.91
N HIS A 49 0.00 -1.97 -2.73
CA HIS A 49 0.93 -1.59 -1.67
C HIS A 49 1.78 -2.77 -1.21
N ASP A 50 1.14 -3.89 -0.84
CA ASP A 50 1.84 -5.08 -0.37
C ASP A 50 2.83 -5.62 -1.41
N TYR A 51 2.42 -5.65 -2.68
CA TYR A 51 3.28 -6.10 -3.77
C TYR A 51 4.52 -5.22 -3.96
N LEU A 52 4.35 -3.89 -3.88
CA LEU A 52 5.46 -2.95 -3.96
C LEU A 52 6.35 -3.02 -2.71
N CYS A 53 5.76 -3.21 -1.53
CA CYS A 53 6.48 -3.37 -0.27
C CYS A 53 7.31 -4.66 -0.21
N GLU A 54 6.85 -5.76 -0.81
CA GLU A 54 7.61 -7.01 -0.93
C GLU A 54 8.85 -6.85 -1.82
N LYS A 55 8.74 -6.01 -2.85
CA LYS A 55 9.85 -5.69 -3.78
C LYS A 55 10.77 -4.57 -3.30
N ALA A 56 10.38 -3.84 -2.26
CA ALA A 56 11.11 -2.69 -1.77
C ALA A 56 12.41 -3.11 -1.06
N ASN A 57 13.54 -2.57 -1.51
CA ASN A 57 14.86 -2.80 -0.91
C ASN A 57 15.42 -1.56 -0.20
N SER A 58 14.85 -0.39 -0.49
CA SER A 58 15.30 0.89 0.05
C SER A 58 14.15 1.72 0.64
N ARG A 59 14.51 2.75 1.41
CA ARG A 59 13.53 3.73 1.90
C ARG A 59 12.79 4.46 0.78
N LYS A 60 13.44 4.64 -0.39
CA LYS A 60 12.82 5.26 -1.56
C LYS A 60 11.72 4.36 -2.15
N ASP A 61 11.96 3.06 -2.19
CA ASP A 61 10.98 2.08 -2.70
C ASP A 61 9.75 2.02 -1.80
N TYR A 62 9.94 2.02 -0.48
CA TYR A 62 8.81 2.11 0.46
C TYR A 62 8.02 3.42 0.30
N LYS A 63 8.69 4.55 0.08
CA LYS A 63 8.00 5.82 -0.21
C LYS A 63 7.18 5.73 -1.51
N LEU A 64 7.69 5.03 -2.52
CA LEU A 64 6.97 4.81 -3.78
C LEU A 64 5.76 3.91 -3.55
N ALA A 65 5.88 2.84 -2.77
CA ALA A 65 4.76 1.99 -2.38
C ALA A 65 3.68 2.79 -1.65
N ASP A 66 4.06 3.60 -0.66
CA ASP A 66 3.13 4.45 0.09
C ASP A 66 2.43 5.48 -0.81
N LEU A 67 3.15 6.05 -1.79
CA LEU A 67 2.57 6.98 -2.76
C LEU A 67 1.58 6.28 -3.71
N ALA A 68 1.94 5.09 -4.19
CA ALA A 68 1.07 4.27 -5.03
C ALA A 68 -0.23 3.90 -4.30
N LEU A 69 -0.14 3.54 -3.00
CA LEU A 69 -1.30 3.31 -2.15
C LEU A 69 -2.22 4.54 -2.11
N LYS A 70 -1.64 5.72 -1.85
CA LYS A 70 -2.40 6.99 -1.80
C LYS A 70 -3.12 7.28 -3.13
N GLU A 71 -2.43 7.12 -4.25
CA GLU A 71 -2.98 7.36 -5.58
C GLU A 71 -4.09 6.36 -5.91
N ALA A 72 -3.87 5.07 -5.66
CA ALA A 72 -4.86 4.03 -5.87
C ALA A 72 -6.11 4.26 -5.01
N MET A 73 -5.95 4.62 -3.74
CA MET A 73 -7.10 4.95 -2.87
C MET A 73 -7.89 6.16 -3.38
N LEU A 74 -7.21 7.20 -3.88
CA LEU A 74 -7.88 8.37 -4.47
C LEU A 74 -8.66 7.99 -5.74
N LEU A 75 -8.11 7.13 -6.59
CA LEU A 75 -8.79 6.62 -7.79
C LEU A 75 -10.02 5.77 -7.44
N LEU A 76 -9.96 5.03 -6.33
CA LEU A 76 -11.09 4.26 -5.80
C LEU A 76 -12.16 5.13 -5.12
N GLY A 77 -11.98 6.46 -5.09
CA GLY A 77 -12.95 7.38 -4.50
C GLY A 77 -12.89 7.50 -2.98
N CYS A 78 -11.81 7.02 -2.35
CA CYS A 78 -11.61 7.24 -0.91
C CYS A 78 -11.50 8.74 -0.60
N SER A 79 -12.01 9.15 0.57
CA SER A 79 -11.89 10.54 1.01
C SER A 79 -10.42 10.95 1.15
N LYS A 80 -10.10 12.18 0.75
CA LYS A 80 -8.72 12.74 0.82
C LYS A 80 -8.12 12.63 2.22
N PHE A 81 -8.95 12.80 3.26
CA PHE A 81 -8.53 12.64 4.65
C PHE A 81 -8.09 11.21 4.97
N LYS A 82 -8.85 10.20 4.52
CA LYS A 82 -8.49 8.78 4.68
C LYS A 82 -7.16 8.48 3.97
N CYS A 83 -7.02 8.91 2.72
CA CYS A 83 -5.79 8.73 1.96
C CYS A 83 -4.58 9.42 2.63
N PHE A 84 -4.78 10.60 3.21
CA PHE A 84 -3.76 11.33 3.96
C PHE A 84 -3.32 10.53 5.20
N VAL A 85 -4.26 10.06 6.02
CA VAL A 85 -3.96 9.28 7.22
C VAL A 85 -3.20 8.00 6.85
N PHE A 86 -3.65 7.25 5.85
CA PHE A 86 -3.00 6.02 5.40
C PHE A 86 -1.57 6.30 4.92
N TYR A 87 -1.40 7.29 4.04
CA TYR A 87 -0.10 7.65 3.50
C TYR A 87 0.89 7.99 4.62
N HIS A 88 0.52 8.87 5.55
CA HIS A 88 1.40 9.28 6.64
C HIS A 88 1.68 8.15 7.63
N ALA A 89 0.70 7.30 7.93
CA ALA A 89 0.87 6.15 8.80
C ALA A 89 1.86 5.12 8.23
N CYS A 90 1.67 4.72 6.95
CA CYS A 90 2.57 3.78 6.29
C CYS A 90 3.97 4.37 6.13
N ASN A 91 4.05 5.65 5.79
CA ASN A 91 5.33 6.33 5.65
C ASN A 91 6.13 6.36 6.95
N ALA A 92 5.48 6.66 8.08
CA ALA A 92 6.10 6.63 9.40
C ALA A 92 6.52 5.21 9.80
N PHE A 93 5.67 4.21 9.56
CA PHE A 93 5.99 2.81 9.85
C PHE A 93 7.22 2.33 9.06
N HIS A 94 7.28 2.60 7.76
CA HIS A 94 8.41 2.25 6.92
C HIS A 94 9.68 3.04 7.27
N PHE A 95 9.55 4.28 7.74
CA PHE A 95 10.69 5.04 8.27
C PHE A 95 11.31 4.33 9.47
N VAL A 96 10.46 3.99 10.45
CA VAL A 96 10.86 3.26 11.65
C VAL A 96 11.46 1.90 11.27
N LYS A 97 10.79 1.14 10.40
CA LYS A 97 11.28 -0.16 9.89
C LYS A 97 12.66 -0.06 9.23
N CYS A 98 12.90 0.97 8.42
CA CYS A 98 14.22 1.20 7.80
C CYS A 98 15.30 1.54 8.82
N ILE A 99 14.98 2.34 9.85
CA ILE A 99 15.93 2.65 10.92
C ILE A 99 16.33 1.38 11.66
N PHE A 100 15.35 0.57 12.07
CA PHE A 100 15.61 -0.68 12.79
C PHE A 100 16.29 -1.75 11.93
N LYS A 101 16.08 -1.79 10.61
CA LYS A 101 16.78 -2.70 9.70
C LYS A 101 18.26 -2.32 9.47
N SER A 102 18.64 -1.08 9.81
CA SER A 102 19.99 -0.56 9.63
C SER A 102 20.84 -0.61 10.91
N ILE A 103 20.28 -1.14 12.02
CA ILE A 103 20.96 -1.46 13.28
C ILE A 103 21.16 -2.97 13.32
#